data_AF-A0A8H2XGN8-F1
#
_entry.id   AF-A0A8H2XGN8-F1
#
_cell.length_a   1.000
_cell.length_b   1.000
_cell.length_c   1.000
_cell.angle_alpha   90.00
_cell.angle_beta   90.00
_cell.angle_gamma   90.00
#
_symmetry.space_group_name_H-M   'P 1'
#
loop_
_entity.id
_entity.type
_entity.pdbx_description
1 polymer ?
#
loop_
_entity_poly.entity_id
_entity_poly.type
_entity_poly.pdbx_seq_one_letter_code
_entity_poly.pdbx_strand_id
1 'polypeptide(L)'
;MRALHTSIALLPYLALPAVALGYNVKPFKVDLASRVPHLKELVKLTKLPETSVLGKAGAGIDLGWLKDRQNDWIGRYDWNKEQGAMNKFNHSTVDIGNMTVHFIHQRSSNPKAIPLLLTHGWPGSFYEFHEVIGPLSNPEGKSNVSFHVIVPSLPGFGFSSPAPPGWTLNNTADLFNTLLTDVLGYQSYTAGGGDWGSLVTWALHNNHADHVKAVLYDGLVPQVAPTYDALKSDPHFSDKTDKLSDDQKQRLQNNTLFNTDGYGYFLEQSTRPATIGLALYDNPLGQLAWIGEKYLYGEYRV
;
A
#
# COMPACT_ATOMS: atom_id res chain seq x y z
N MET A 1 55.48 19.97 -10.66
CA MET A 1 54.35 19.33 -11.37
C MET A 1 53.52 18.56 -10.35
N ARG A 2 52.45 19.16 -9.81
CA ARG A 2 51.48 18.47 -8.95
C ARG A 2 50.21 18.28 -9.76
N ALA A 3 49.84 17.02 -9.99
CA ALA A 3 48.63 16.65 -10.72
C ALA A 3 47.41 16.86 -9.82
N LEU A 4 46.54 17.78 -10.21
CA LEU A 4 45.21 17.96 -9.63
C LEU A 4 44.31 16.82 -10.13
N HIS A 5 43.99 15.87 -9.25
CA HIS A 5 42.88 14.95 -9.44
C HIS A 5 41.57 15.75 -9.30
N THR A 6 40.87 15.92 -10.41
CA THR A 6 39.50 16.47 -10.43
C THR A 6 38.53 15.32 -10.26
N SER A 7 37.93 15.22 -9.08
CA SER A 7 36.80 14.34 -8.81
C SER A 7 35.59 14.76 -9.65
N ILE A 8 35.11 13.85 -10.50
CA ILE A 8 33.85 14.00 -11.23
C ILE A 8 32.72 13.77 -10.22
N ALA A 9 32.09 14.85 -9.77
CA ALA A 9 30.84 14.78 -9.03
C ALA A 9 29.70 14.43 -10.01
N LEU A 10 29.10 13.24 -9.84
CA LEU A 10 27.83 12.88 -10.44
C LEU A 10 26.74 13.77 -9.85
N LEU A 11 26.32 14.79 -10.61
CA LEU A 11 25.08 15.53 -10.35
C LEU A 11 23.88 14.62 -10.61
N PRO A 12 22.90 14.50 -9.69
CA PRO A 12 21.65 13.81 -9.99
C PRO A 12 20.86 14.66 -10.98
N TYR A 13 20.46 14.02 -12.08
CA TYR A 13 19.60 14.56 -13.14
C TYR A 13 18.19 14.85 -12.59
N LEU A 14 18.03 15.96 -11.86
CA LEU A 14 16.73 16.57 -11.56
C LEU A 14 16.37 17.49 -12.73
N ALA A 15 15.94 16.90 -13.84
CA ALA A 15 15.25 17.63 -14.89
C ALA A 15 14.00 16.85 -15.29
N LEU A 16 12.86 17.28 -14.74
CA LEU A 16 11.55 17.04 -15.32
C LEU A 16 11.52 17.73 -16.69
N PRO A 17 11.35 17.03 -17.83
CA PRO A 17 11.11 17.72 -19.08
C PRO A 17 9.64 18.17 -19.14
N ALA A 18 9.45 19.42 -19.58
CA ALA A 18 8.23 20.04 -20.09
C ALA A 18 6.95 19.93 -19.22
N VAL A 19 6.78 20.96 -18.36
CA VAL A 19 5.51 21.53 -17.88
C VAL A 19 4.28 20.64 -18.08
N ALA A 20 3.94 19.87 -17.04
CA ALA A 20 2.60 19.38 -16.79
C ALA A 20 1.61 20.54 -16.97
N LEU A 21 0.51 20.33 -17.68
CA LEU A 21 -0.51 21.36 -17.93
C LEU A 21 -1.02 21.93 -16.60
N GLY A 22 -0.48 23.07 -16.14
CA GLY A 22 -0.93 23.75 -14.93
C GLY A 22 -0.66 23.06 -13.59
N TYR A 23 -0.01 21.89 -13.55
CA TYR A 23 0.28 21.18 -12.29
C TYR A 23 1.66 21.50 -11.73
N ASN A 24 1.75 21.71 -10.41
CA ASN A 24 2.99 22.00 -9.70
C ASN A 24 3.47 20.76 -8.92
N VAL A 25 4.28 19.92 -9.56
CA VAL A 25 4.92 18.76 -8.92
C VAL A 25 6.08 19.23 -8.06
N LYS A 26 6.00 18.95 -6.76
CA LYS A 26 7.00 19.37 -5.75
C LYS A 26 7.79 18.14 -5.30
N PRO A 27 9.14 18.18 -5.31
CA PRO A 27 9.94 17.15 -4.64
C PRO A 27 9.52 17.02 -3.18
N PHE A 28 9.43 15.78 -2.69
CA PHE A 28 9.07 15.48 -1.31
C PHE A 28 10.19 14.70 -0.63
N LYS A 29 10.36 14.89 0.68
CA LYS A 29 11.28 14.11 1.50
C LYS A 29 10.55 13.69 2.76
N VAL A 30 10.61 12.40 3.07
CA VAL A 30 10.05 11.85 4.31
C VAL A 30 10.86 12.41 5.49
N ASP A 31 10.18 13.09 6.41
CA ASP A 31 10.72 13.59 7.66
C ASP A 31 9.80 13.24 8.83
N LEU A 32 10.28 12.33 9.68
CA LEU A 32 9.58 11.79 10.85
C LEU A 32 10.18 12.34 12.16
N ALA A 33 11.30 13.09 12.09
CA ALA A 33 12.16 13.37 13.24
C ALA A 33 11.40 14.07 14.39
N SER A 34 10.47 14.95 14.08
CA SER A 34 9.67 15.68 15.07
C SER A 34 8.62 14.81 15.76
N ARG A 35 8.19 13.70 15.15
CA ARG A 35 7.09 12.84 15.65
C ARG A 35 7.59 11.63 16.46
N VAL A 36 8.80 11.16 16.16
CA VAL A 36 9.37 9.96 16.79
C VAL A 36 9.53 10.09 18.33
N PRO A 37 9.96 11.22 18.91
CA PRO A 37 10.05 11.35 20.36
C PRO A 37 8.70 11.16 21.07
N HIS A 38 7.65 11.83 20.58
CA HIS A 38 6.28 11.69 21.11
C HIS A 38 5.77 10.25 20.98
N LEU A 39 5.98 9.62 19.82
CA LEU A 39 5.65 8.21 19.60
C LEU A 39 6.32 7.30 20.64
N LYS A 40 7.62 7.46 20.86
CA LYS A 40 8.38 6.64 21.84
C LYS A 40 7.89 6.86 23.27
N GLU A 41 7.53 8.10 23.62
CA GLU A 41 6.95 8.40 24.93
C GLU A 41 5.61 7.68 25.14
N LEU A 42 4.70 7.74 24.16
CA LEU A 42 3.42 7.03 24.22
C LEU A 42 3.60 5.51 24.32
N VAL A 43 4.49 4.93 23.52
CA VAL A 43 4.80 3.49 23.59
C VAL A 43 5.32 3.12 24.98
N LYS A 44 6.18 3.94 25.59
CA LYS A 44 6.72 3.72 26.93
C LYS A 44 5.65 3.85 28.03
N LEU A 45 4.72 4.79 27.89
CA LEU A 45 3.67 5.04 28.89
C LEU A 45 2.48 4.08 28.79
N THR A 46 2.32 3.40 27.66
CA THR A 46 1.20 2.46 27.46
C THR A 46 1.31 1.28 28.42
N LYS A 47 0.26 1.07 29.22
CA LYS A 47 0.15 -0.05 30.17
C LYS A 47 -0.58 -1.22 29.53
N LEU A 48 0.14 -2.30 29.24
CA LEU A 48 -0.43 -3.57 28.82
C LEU A 48 -0.83 -4.42 30.05
N PRO A 49 -1.85 -5.29 29.95
CA PRO A 49 -2.24 -6.17 31.03
C PRO A 49 -1.13 -7.18 31.38
N GLU A 50 -1.14 -7.68 32.62
CA GLU A 50 -0.16 -8.69 33.07
C GLU A 50 -0.38 -10.03 32.34
N THR A 51 -1.64 -10.44 32.21
CA THR A 51 -2.06 -11.69 31.56
C THR A 51 -3.09 -11.43 30.46
N SER A 52 -3.18 -12.34 29.49
CA SER A 52 -4.22 -12.26 28.46
C SER A 52 -5.58 -12.54 29.07
N VAL A 53 -6.56 -11.68 28.77
CA VAL A 53 -7.93 -11.79 29.30
C VAL A 53 -8.72 -12.89 28.59
N LEU A 54 -8.47 -13.11 27.29
CA LEU A 54 -9.24 -14.05 26.48
C LEU A 54 -8.61 -15.45 26.38
N GLY A 55 -7.34 -15.63 26.77
CA GLY A 55 -6.66 -16.92 26.99
C GLY A 55 -6.65 -17.94 25.84
N LYS A 56 -7.34 -17.68 24.73
CA LYS A 56 -7.63 -18.60 23.64
C LYS A 56 -6.81 -18.18 22.42
N ALA A 57 -6.09 -19.14 21.84
CA ALA A 57 -5.46 -18.96 20.53
C ALA A 57 -6.52 -18.59 19.48
N GLY A 58 -6.20 -17.62 18.62
CA GLY A 58 -7.08 -17.15 17.55
C GLY A 58 -8.04 -16.01 17.92
N ALA A 59 -7.94 -15.41 19.12
CA ALA A 59 -8.79 -14.28 19.52
C ALA A 59 -8.19 -12.88 19.19
N GLY A 60 -7.24 -12.82 18.25
CA GLY A 60 -6.52 -11.61 17.86
C GLY A 60 -5.04 -11.65 18.25
N ILE A 61 -4.42 -10.47 18.38
CA ILE A 61 -2.99 -10.34 18.66
C ILE A 61 -2.55 -11.02 19.97
N ASP A 62 -1.45 -11.77 19.93
CA ASP A 62 -0.85 -12.33 21.13
C ASP A 62 -0.25 -11.23 22.04
N LEU A 63 -0.58 -11.28 23.33
CA LEU A 63 -0.11 -10.30 24.32
C LEU A 63 1.41 -10.37 24.52
N GLY A 64 1.99 -11.57 24.50
CA GLY A 64 3.44 -11.75 24.61
C GLY A 64 4.16 -11.10 23.43
N TRP A 65 3.68 -11.36 22.22
CA TRP A 65 4.18 -10.72 21.01
C TRP A 65 4.07 -9.19 21.09
N LEU A 66 2.93 -8.64 21.55
CA LEU A 66 2.76 -7.19 21.65
C LEU A 66 3.71 -6.56 22.68
N LYS A 67 3.93 -7.21 23.82
CA LYS A 67 4.93 -6.80 24.83
C LYS A 67 6.34 -6.81 24.25
N ASP A 68 6.69 -7.85 23.50
CA ASP A 68 8.00 -7.93 22.84
C ASP A 68 8.18 -6.80 21.81
N ARG A 69 7.15 -6.48 21.01
CA ARG A 69 7.22 -5.35 20.07
C ARG A 69 7.25 -3.99 20.76
N GLN A 70 6.56 -3.81 21.89
CA GLN A 70 6.68 -2.61 22.71
C GLN A 70 8.14 -2.37 23.12
N ASN A 71 8.82 -3.42 23.61
CA ASN A 71 10.23 -3.36 23.98
C ASN A 71 11.13 -3.02 22.78
N ASP A 72 10.82 -3.58 21.61
CA ASP A 72 11.57 -3.34 20.38
C ASP A 72 11.45 -1.90 19.91
N TRP A 73 10.26 -1.32 19.95
CA TRP A 73 10.05 0.07 19.52
C TRP A 73 10.79 1.07 20.42
N ILE A 74 10.90 0.78 21.71
CA ILE A 74 11.61 1.63 22.66
C ILE A 74 13.14 1.48 22.48
N GLY A 75 13.64 0.25 22.38
CA GLY A 75 15.07 -0.04 22.53
C GLY A 75 15.83 -0.38 21.25
N ARG A 76 15.16 -0.89 20.20
CA ARG A 76 15.82 -1.49 19.02
C ARG A 76 15.44 -0.87 17.68
N TYR A 77 14.24 -0.31 17.57
CA TYR A 77 13.75 0.22 16.30
C TYR A 77 14.39 1.58 15.97
N ASP A 78 15.05 1.64 14.83
CA ASP A 78 15.76 2.82 14.34
C ASP A 78 14.95 3.55 13.26
N TRP A 79 14.15 4.52 13.68
CA TRP A 79 13.36 5.36 12.78
C TRP A 79 14.22 6.17 11.79
N ASN A 80 15.47 6.50 12.14
CA ASN A 80 16.36 7.22 11.20
C ASN A 80 16.80 6.30 10.07
N LYS A 81 17.09 5.03 10.38
CA LYS A 81 17.38 4.00 9.36
C LYS A 81 16.20 3.82 8.41
N GLU A 82 14.99 3.66 8.94
CA GLU A 82 13.79 3.45 8.12
C GLU A 82 13.43 4.69 7.29
N GLN A 83 13.53 5.89 7.87
CA GLN A 83 13.42 7.15 7.12
C GLN A 83 14.48 7.26 6.01
N GLY A 84 15.71 6.86 6.30
CA GLY A 84 16.80 6.83 5.32
C GLY A 84 16.52 5.84 4.18
N ALA A 85 15.93 4.68 4.49
CA ALA A 85 15.53 3.68 3.50
C ALA A 85 14.40 4.19 2.59
N MET A 86 13.35 4.79 3.16
CA MET A 86 12.27 5.43 2.38
C MET A 86 12.82 6.51 1.44
N ASN A 87 13.67 7.40 1.94
CA ASN A 87 14.23 8.51 1.16
C ASN A 87 15.24 8.09 0.07
N LYS A 88 15.47 6.79 -0.16
CA LYS A 88 16.22 6.31 -1.34
C LYS A 88 15.40 6.42 -2.63
N PHE A 89 14.07 6.54 -2.53
CA PHE A 89 13.19 6.68 -3.68
C PHE A 89 12.91 8.15 -4.02
N ASN A 90 12.51 8.39 -5.27
CA ASN A 90 12.14 9.72 -5.74
C ASN A 90 10.69 10.05 -5.36
N HIS A 91 10.50 10.66 -4.19
CA HIS A 91 9.18 11.10 -3.75
C HIS A 91 8.79 12.47 -4.33
N SER A 92 7.51 12.65 -4.57
CA SER A 92 6.91 13.93 -4.98
C SER A 92 5.51 14.08 -4.42
N THR A 93 5.06 15.33 -4.34
CA THR A 93 3.66 15.67 -4.11
C THR A 93 3.14 16.56 -5.22
N VAL A 94 1.85 16.46 -5.51
CA VAL A 94 1.15 17.33 -6.45
C VAL A 94 -0.27 17.57 -5.97
N ASP A 95 -0.76 18.78 -6.19
CA ASP A 95 -2.16 19.13 -5.93
C ASP A 95 -2.97 18.88 -7.22
N ILE A 96 -3.95 17.98 -7.16
CA ILE A 96 -4.90 17.67 -8.24
C ILE A 96 -6.30 17.99 -7.71
N GLY A 97 -6.90 19.07 -8.20
CA GLY A 97 -8.12 19.60 -7.62
C GLY A 97 -7.90 20.04 -6.17
N ASN A 98 -8.69 19.50 -5.24
CA ASN A 98 -8.58 19.77 -3.80
C ASN A 98 -7.77 18.70 -3.04
N MET A 99 -7.08 17.81 -3.76
CA MET A 99 -6.34 16.69 -3.17
C MET A 99 -4.84 16.89 -3.36
N THR A 100 -4.07 16.81 -2.27
CA THR A 100 -2.62 16.61 -2.34
C THR A 100 -2.34 15.12 -2.44
N VAL A 101 -1.66 14.71 -3.52
CA VAL A 101 -1.26 13.33 -3.79
C VAL A 101 0.25 13.20 -3.59
N HIS A 102 0.65 12.35 -2.65
CA HIS A 102 2.02 11.87 -2.55
C HIS A 102 2.24 10.67 -3.46
N PHE A 103 3.39 10.59 -4.11
CA PHE A 103 3.78 9.44 -4.91
C PHE A 103 5.30 9.29 -5.01
N ILE A 104 5.75 8.05 -5.20
CA ILE A 104 7.08 7.76 -5.73
C ILE A 104 7.01 7.76 -7.26
N HIS A 105 7.98 8.38 -7.93
CA HIS A 105 8.19 8.27 -9.38
C HIS A 105 9.62 7.85 -9.69
N GLN A 106 9.83 6.55 -9.76
CA GLN A 106 11.12 5.96 -10.07
C GLN A 106 11.24 5.72 -11.59
N ARG A 107 11.88 6.64 -12.30
CA ARG A 107 12.11 6.50 -13.74
C ARG A 107 13.23 5.51 -14.04
N SER A 108 12.97 4.55 -14.93
CA SER A 108 14.02 3.84 -15.67
C SER A 108 14.84 4.79 -16.54
N SER A 109 16.10 4.45 -16.77
CA SER A 109 16.96 5.09 -17.78
C SER A 109 16.66 4.64 -19.22
N ASN A 110 15.91 3.54 -19.38
CA ASN A 110 15.47 3.05 -20.69
C ASN A 110 14.38 3.96 -21.27
N PRO A 111 14.57 4.57 -22.46
CA PRO A 111 13.58 5.44 -23.07
C PRO A 111 12.31 4.71 -23.54
N LYS A 112 12.32 3.37 -23.56
CA LYS A 112 11.17 2.53 -23.90
C LYS A 112 10.52 1.90 -22.65
N ALA A 113 10.87 2.38 -21.46
CA ALA A 113 10.31 1.83 -20.24
C ALA A 113 8.80 2.02 -20.18
N ILE A 114 8.09 0.99 -19.73
CA ILE A 114 6.64 0.98 -19.65
C ILE A 114 6.22 1.71 -18.36
N PRO A 115 5.31 2.70 -18.41
CA PRO A 115 4.76 3.29 -17.19
C PRO A 115 3.94 2.25 -16.43
N LEU A 116 4.27 2.04 -15.16
CA LEU A 116 3.63 1.07 -14.27
C LEU A 116 3.18 1.76 -12.99
N LEU A 117 1.87 1.87 -12.82
CA LEU A 117 1.24 2.31 -11.58
C LEU A 117 1.10 1.10 -10.65
N LEU A 118 1.66 1.17 -9.43
CA LEU A 118 1.46 0.19 -8.38
C LEU A 118 0.66 0.82 -7.25
N THR A 119 -0.52 0.27 -6.96
CA THR A 119 -1.43 0.81 -5.96
C THR A 119 -1.49 -0.13 -4.75
N HIS A 120 -1.27 0.44 -3.57
CA HIS A 120 -1.29 -0.31 -2.32
C HIS A 120 -2.70 -0.53 -1.75
N GLY A 121 -2.77 -1.33 -0.70
CA GLY A 121 -3.98 -1.59 0.08
C GLY A 121 -3.95 -1.07 1.52
N TRP A 122 -4.79 -1.67 2.36
CA TRP A 122 -4.81 -1.59 3.81
C TRP A 122 -4.46 -2.96 4.41
N PRO A 123 -3.69 -3.03 5.52
CA PRO A 123 -3.07 -1.93 6.27
C PRO A 123 -1.74 -1.47 5.66
N GLY A 124 -1.56 -1.72 4.37
CA GLY A 124 -0.38 -1.36 3.59
C GLY A 124 -0.18 0.14 3.36
N SER A 125 0.83 0.44 2.58
CA SER A 125 1.18 1.81 2.18
C SER A 125 2.06 1.77 0.93
N PHE A 126 2.41 2.93 0.37
CA PHE A 126 3.38 3.01 -0.73
C PHE A 126 4.69 2.21 -0.49
N TYR A 127 5.07 2.00 0.77
CA TYR A 127 6.33 1.36 1.14
C TYR A 127 6.33 -0.17 0.97
N GLU A 128 5.18 -0.80 0.77
CA GLU A 128 5.14 -2.25 0.51
C GLU A 128 5.85 -2.64 -0.80
N PHE A 129 5.99 -1.71 -1.73
CA PHE A 129 6.68 -1.93 -3.00
C PHE A 129 8.20 -1.65 -2.96
N HIS A 130 8.77 -1.30 -1.80
CA HIS A 130 10.16 -0.84 -1.71
C HIS A 130 11.19 -1.83 -2.28
N GLU A 131 10.95 -3.13 -2.15
CA GLU A 131 11.86 -4.17 -2.67
C GLU A 131 11.75 -4.34 -4.19
N VAL A 132 10.61 -3.98 -4.81
CA VAL A 132 10.36 -4.21 -6.24
C VAL A 132 10.59 -2.97 -7.10
N ILE A 133 10.52 -1.75 -6.54
CA ILE A 133 10.72 -0.50 -7.28
C ILE A 133 12.06 -0.47 -8.03
N GLY A 134 13.15 -0.87 -7.34
CA GLY A 134 14.50 -0.92 -7.91
C GLY A 134 14.60 -1.92 -9.08
N PRO A 135 14.34 -3.23 -8.84
CA PRO A 135 14.38 -4.25 -9.87
C PRO A 135 13.46 -4.01 -11.06
N LEU A 136 12.29 -3.39 -10.87
CA LEU A 136 11.37 -3.09 -11.98
C LEU A 136 11.85 -1.89 -12.82
N SER A 137 12.42 -0.87 -12.19
CA SER A 137 12.90 0.32 -12.91
C SER A 137 14.26 0.11 -13.57
N ASN A 138 15.13 -0.68 -12.95
CA ASN A 138 16.48 -0.99 -13.43
C ASN A 138 16.72 -2.51 -13.34
N PRO A 139 16.08 -3.31 -14.21
CA PRO A 139 16.20 -4.76 -14.17
C PRO A 139 17.63 -5.20 -14.47
N GLU A 140 18.10 -6.20 -13.73
CA GLU A 140 19.37 -6.87 -14.00
C GLU A 140 19.19 -8.04 -14.98
N GLY A 141 20.22 -8.36 -15.75
CA GLY A 141 20.24 -9.56 -16.61
C GLY A 141 19.65 -9.37 -18.01
N LYS A 142 19.02 -10.42 -18.55
CA LYS A 142 18.63 -10.52 -19.98
C LYS A 142 17.30 -9.85 -20.32
N SER A 143 16.50 -9.43 -19.34
CA SER A 143 15.24 -8.75 -19.62
C SER A 143 15.53 -7.36 -20.19
N ASN A 144 14.97 -7.07 -21.36
CA ASN A 144 14.99 -5.73 -21.94
C ASN A 144 13.76 -4.89 -21.53
N VAL A 145 12.86 -5.45 -20.71
CA VAL A 145 11.66 -4.79 -20.22
C VAL A 145 11.96 -4.13 -18.88
N SER A 146 11.83 -2.82 -18.82
CA SER A 146 11.92 -2.01 -17.60
C SER A 146 10.73 -1.08 -17.49
N PHE A 147 10.50 -0.54 -16.30
CA PHE A 147 9.33 0.26 -16.00
C PHE A 147 9.70 1.66 -15.50
N HIS A 148 8.92 2.68 -15.86
CA HIS A 148 8.81 3.85 -15.00
C HIS A 148 7.82 3.46 -13.90
N VAL A 149 8.29 3.33 -12.65
CA VAL A 149 7.46 2.84 -11.54
C VAL A 149 6.86 4.03 -10.81
N ILE A 150 5.54 4.07 -10.71
CA ILE A 150 4.76 5.10 -10.03
C ILE A 150 4.01 4.44 -8.88
N VAL A 151 4.23 4.91 -7.66
CA VAL A 151 3.60 4.38 -6.45
C VAL A 151 2.96 5.51 -5.65
N PRO A 152 1.69 5.85 -5.91
CA PRO A 152 0.99 6.85 -5.14
C PRO A 152 0.59 6.31 -3.77
N SER A 153 0.50 7.21 -2.79
CA SER A 153 -0.28 6.93 -1.58
C SER A 153 -1.76 7.18 -1.87
N LEU A 154 -2.61 6.22 -1.52
CA LEU A 154 -4.06 6.37 -1.60
C LEU A 154 -4.52 7.64 -0.85
N PRO A 155 -5.61 8.29 -1.28
CA PRO A 155 -6.25 9.35 -0.51
C PRO A 155 -6.49 8.93 0.95
N GLY A 156 -6.00 9.72 1.91
CA GLY A 156 -6.04 9.41 3.35
C GLY A 156 -4.93 8.48 3.86
N PHE A 157 -4.01 8.04 3.02
CA PHE A 157 -2.88 7.19 3.41
C PHE A 157 -1.54 7.91 3.28
N GLY A 158 -0.59 7.52 4.13
CA GLY A 158 0.80 8.00 4.09
C GLY A 158 0.88 9.52 4.12
N PHE A 159 1.37 10.10 3.02
CA PHE A 159 1.56 11.54 2.89
C PHE A 159 0.56 12.20 1.93
N SER A 160 -0.46 11.47 1.45
CA SER A 160 -1.58 12.04 0.69
C SER A 160 -2.62 12.63 1.64
N SER A 161 -3.28 13.71 1.22
CA SER A 161 -4.35 14.35 2.00
C SER A 161 -5.54 13.41 2.24
N PRO A 162 -6.29 13.57 3.35
CA PRO A 162 -7.54 12.85 3.59
C PRO A 162 -8.57 13.07 2.49
N ALA A 163 -9.28 12.01 2.11
CA ALA A 163 -10.37 12.10 1.15
C ALA A 163 -11.58 12.85 1.75
N PRO A 164 -12.30 13.68 0.96
CA PRO A 164 -13.53 14.32 1.40
C PRO A 164 -14.67 13.30 1.61
N PRO A 165 -15.74 13.65 2.35
CA PRO A 165 -16.90 12.79 2.51
C PRO A 165 -17.50 12.35 1.17
N GLY A 166 -17.88 11.08 1.07
CA GLY A 166 -18.46 10.51 -0.14
C GLY A 166 -17.45 10.06 -1.20
N TRP A 167 -16.15 10.06 -0.89
CA TRP A 167 -15.11 9.57 -1.80
C TRP A 167 -15.27 8.08 -2.11
N THR A 168 -15.11 7.72 -3.38
CA THR A 168 -15.27 6.36 -3.90
C THR A 168 -14.02 5.87 -4.63
N LEU A 169 -13.99 4.57 -4.95
CA LEU A 169 -12.94 3.97 -5.78
C LEU A 169 -12.79 4.64 -7.14
N ASN A 170 -13.92 5.06 -7.75
CA ASN A 170 -13.91 5.78 -9.03
C ASN A 170 -13.20 7.13 -8.89
N ASN A 171 -13.40 7.85 -7.78
CA ASN A 171 -12.70 9.12 -7.56
C ASN A 171 -11.18 8.91 -7.43
N THR A 172 -10.74 7.83 -6.76
CA THR A 172 -9.30 7.47 -6.74
C THR A 172 -8.78 7.11 -8.13
N ALA A 173 -9.56 6.36 -8.93
CA ALA A 173 -9.18 6.03 -10.30
C ALA A 173 -9.03 7.29 -11.17
N ASP A 174 -9.97 8.22 -11.11
CA ASP A 174 -9.91 9.49 -11.86
C ASP A 174 -8.69 10.33 -11.44
N LEU A 175 -8.44 10.39 -10.12
CA LEU A 175 -7.29 11.09 -9.55
C LEU A 175 -5.96 10.49 -10.03
N PHE A 176 -5.84 9.18 -10.04
CA PHE A 176 -4.62 8.49 -10.48
C PHE A 176 -4.46 8.51 -12.00
N ASN A 177 -5.56 8.43 -12.77
CA ASN A 177 -5.48 8.63 -14.20
C ASN A 177 -4.94 10.03 -14.52
N THR A 178 -5.48 11.07 -13.86
CA THR A 178 -5.00 12.46 -14.00
C THR A 178 -3.52 12.59 -13.63
N LEU A 179 -3.08 11.93 -12.54
CA LEU A 179 -1.67 11.88 -12.16
C LEU A 179 -0.80 11.30 -13.29
N LEU A 180 -1.23 10.20 -13.91
CA LEU A 180 -0.44 9.55 -14.95
C LEU A 180 -0.47 10.31 -16.28
N THR A 181 -1.64 10.78 -16.72
CA THR A 181 -1.83 11.40 -18.04
C THR A 181 -1.44 12.87 -18.05
N ASP A 182 -2.04 13.67 -17.17
CA ASP A 182 -1.98 15.12 -17.26
C ASP A 182 -0.80 15.69 -16.48
N VAL A 183 -0.48 15.06 -15.34
CA VAL A 183 0.66 15.47 -14.49
C VAL A 183 1.96 14.88 -15.01
N LEU A 184 2.01 13.57 -15.27
CA LEU A 184 3.24 12.88 -15.67
C LEU A 184 3.40 12.70 -17.18
N GLY A 185 2.37 13.00 -17.98
CA GLY A 185 2.44 13.00 -19.44
C GLY A 185 2.35 11.61 -20.10
N TYR A 186 2.02 10.55 -19.34
CA TYR A 186 1.91 9.21 -19.88
C TYR A 186 0.59 9.01 -20.61
N GLN A 187 0.63 9.01 -21.94
CA GLN A 187 -0.54 8.77 -22.79
C GLN A 187 -1.16 7.39 -22.58
N SER A 188 -0.35 6.41 -22.16
CA SER A 188 -0.79 5.07 -21.83
C SER A 188 0.10 4.46 -20.76
N TYR A 189 -0.48 3.64 -19.89
CA TYR A 189 0.23 3.01 -18.79
C TYR A 189 -0.34 1.62 -18.48
N THR A 190 0.39 0.89 -17.66
CA THR A 190 -0.04 -0.37 -17.05
C THR A 190 -0.28 -0.15 -15.56
N ALA A 191 -1.18 -0.92 -14.97
CA ALA A 191 -1.51 -0.78 -13.56
C ALA A 191 -1.49 -2.14 -12.84
N GLY A 192 -1.06 -2.15 -11.60
CA GLY A 192 -1.08 -3.31 -10.73
C GLY A 192 -1.46 -2.93 -9.31
N GLY A 193 -2.12 -3.85 -8.61
CA GLY A 193 -2.41 -3.68 -7.19
C GLY A 193 -3.24 -4.80 -6.60
N GLY A 194 -3.11 -4.93 -5.28
CA GLY A 194 -3.76 -5.92 -4.43
C GLY A 194 -4.67 -5.23 -3.42
N ASP A 195 -5.51 -5.97 -2.71
CA ASP A 195 -6.42 -5.40 -1.70
C ASP A 195 -7.22 -4.21 -2.30
N TRP A 196 -7.29 -3.02 -1.67
CA TRP A 196 -7.92 -1.83 -2.24
C TRP A 196 -7.30 -1.39 -3.57
N GLY A 197 -5.98 -1.60 -3.73
CA GLY A 197 -5.27 -1.32 -4.97
C GLY A 197 -5.75 -2.16 -6.15
N SER A 198 -6.24 -3.37 -5.90
CA SER A 198 -6.87 -4.20 -6.94
C SER A 198 -8.19 -3.59 -7.42
N LEU A 199 -8.99 -3.04 -6.50
CA LEU A 199 -10.27 -2.41 -6.80
C LEU A 199 -10.09 -1.05 -7.50
N VAL A 200 -9.07 -0.28 -7.12
CA VAL A 200 -8.68 0.94 -7.84
C VAL A 200 -8.17 0.60 -9.25
N THR A 201 -7.35 -0.44 -9.39
CA THR A 201 -6.86 -0.92 -10.69
C THR A 201 -8.01 -1.39 -11.58
N TRP A 202 -9.03 -2.03 -11.01
CA TRP A 202 -10.26 -2.39 -11.72
C TRP A 202 -11.04 -1.16 -12.18
N ALA A 203 -11.24 -0.17 -11.30
CA ALA A 203 -11.91 1.07 -11.66
C ALA A 203 -11.15 1.86 -12.74
N LEU A 204 -9.81 1.89 -12.67
CA LEU A 204 -8.95 2.46 -13.72
C LEU A 204 -9.17 1.75 -15.06
N HIS A 205 -9.13 0.42 -15.08
CA HIS A 205 -9.36 -0.35 -16.29
C HIS A 205 -10.74 -0.10 -16.90
N ASN A 206 -11.77 -0.03 -16.07
CA ASN A 206 -13.16 0.15 -16.51
C ASN A 206 -13.43 1.59 -17.01
N ASN A 207 -12.90 2.60 -16.32
CA ASN A 207 -13.25 4.00 -16.57
C ASN A 207 -12.27 4.69 -17.53
N HIS A 208 -11.02 4.21 -17.63
CA HIS A 208 -9.93 4.86 -18.37
C HIS A 208 -9.24 3.88 -19.35
N ALA A 209 -10.02 3.01 -20.00
CA ALA A 209 -9.52 1.98 -20.93
C ALA A 209 -8.70 2.53 -22.12
N ASP A 210 -8.92 3.81 -22.48
CA ASP A 210 -8.14 4.49 -23.52
C ASP A 210 -6.67 4.67 -23.10
N HIS A 211 -6.37 4.72 -21.81
CA HIS A 211 -5.03 4.91 -21.25
C HIS A 211 -4.45 3.62 -20.65
N VAL A 212 -5.27 2.81 -19.96
CA VAL A 212 -4.82 1.59 -19.27
C VAL A 212 -4.69 0.41 -20.25
N LYS A 213 -3.46 -0.02 -20.55
CA LYS A 213 -3.18 -1.06 -21.57
C LYS A 213 -3.10 -2.47 -21.03
N ALA A 214 -2.78 -2.62 -19.76
CA ALA A 214 -2.77 -3.90 -19.07
C ALA A 214 -2.97 -3.69 -17.57
N VAL A 215 -3.60 -4.67 -16.94
CA VAL A 215 -3.79 -4.71 -15.49
C VAL A 215 -3.29 -6.03 -14.90
N LEU A 216 -2.70 -5.94 -13.72
CA LEU A 216 -2.34 -7.07 -12.88
C LEU A 216 -3.08 -6.96 -11.54
N TYR A 217 -3.83 -7.99 -11.20
CA TYR A 217 -4.45 -8.12 -9.88
C TYR A 217 -3.66 -9.14 -9.07
N ASP A 218 -2.94 -8.72 -8.03
CA ASP A 218 -2.15 -9.59 -7.15
C ASP A 218 -2.84 -9.89 -5.81
N GLY A 219 -4.17 -9.82 -5.80
CA GLY A 219 -5.01 -10.11 -4.65
C GLY A 219 -6.37 -9.45 -4.80
N LEU A 220 -7.18 -9.93 -5.74
CA LEU A 220 -8.54 -9.43 -5.90
C LEU A 220 -9.34 -9.82 -4.66
N VAL A 221 -9.77 -8.83 -3.88
CA VAL A 221 -10.68 -9.01 -2.77
C VAL A 221 -12.09 -8.73 -3.29
N PRO A 222 -12.85 -9.73 -3.78
CA PRO A 222 -14.29 -9.56 -3.83
C PRO A 222 -14.75 -9.24 -2.40
N GLN A 223 -15.59 -8.20 -2.23
CA GLN A 223 -16.05 -7.75 -0.90
C GLN A 223 -16.59 -8.89 -0.04
N VAL A 224 -17.13 -9.95 -0.66
CA VAL A 224 -17.37 -11.24 -0.05
C VAL A 224 -16.64 -12.31 -0.87
N ALA A 225 -15.67 -12.97 -0.24
CA ALA A 225 -14.95 -14.06 -0.89
C ALA A 225 -15.89 -15.25 -1.12
N PRO A 226 -15.95 -15.83 -2.34
CA PRO A 226 -16.87 -16.93 -2.61
C PRO A 226 -16.53 -18.13 -1.74
N THR A 227 -17.54 -18.72 -1.11
CA THR A 227 -17.41 -19.96 -0.33
C THR A 227 -17.78 -21.16 -1.18
N TYR A 228 -17.44 -22.37 -0.72
CA TYR A 228 -17.83 -23.60 -1.42
C TYR A 228 -19.35 -23.70 -1.56
N ASP A 229 -20.08 -23.43 -0.47
CA ASP A 229 -21.55 -23.48 -0.47
C ASP A 229 -22.17 -22.41 -1.39
N ALA A 230 -21.57 -21.21 -1.44
CA ALA A 230 -22.00 -20.16 -2.37
C ALA A 230 -21.82 -20.60 -3.83
N LEU A 231 -20.66 -21.17 -4.18
CA LEU A 231 -20.43 -21.68 -5.55
C LEU A 231 -21.30 -22.89 -5.88
N LYS A 232 -21.57 -23.76 -4.92
CA LYS A 232 -22.39 -24.96 -5.13
C LYS A 232 -23.87 -24.63 -5.33
N SER A 233 -24.33 -23.54 -4.71
CA SER A 233 -25.70 -23.06 -4.86
C SER A 233 -25.91 -22.15 -6.08
N ASP A 234 -24.83 -21.64 -6.69
CA ASP A 234 -24.89 -20.86 -7.92
C ASP A 234 -25.03 -21.76 -9.16
N PRO A 235 -26.12 -21.66 -9.94
CA PRO A 235 -26.33 -22.47 -11.16
C PRO A 235 -25.24 -22.34 -12.23
N HIS A 236 -24.45 -21.25 -12.23
CA HIS A 236 -23.36 -21.03 -13.18
C HIS A 236 -22.06 -21.78 -12.80
N PHE A 237 -21.96 -22.25 -11.55
CA PHE A 237 -20.77 -22.86 -10.99
C PHE A 237 -21.01 -24.23 -10.34
N SER A 238 -22.26 -24.62 -10.08
CA SER A 238 -22.60 -25.85 -9.35
C SER A 238 -22.07 -27.14 -9.98
N ASP A 239 -21.96 -27.21 -11.30
CA ASP A 239 -21.41 -28.37 -12.04
C ASP A 239 -19.87 -28.40 -12.04
N LYS A 240 -19.23 -27.31 -11.61
CA LYS A 240 -17.78 -27.16 -11.52
C LYS A 240 -17.25 -27.40 -10.12
N THR A 241 -18.08 -27.26 -9.08
CA THR A 241 -17.63 -27.42 -7.68
C THR A 241 -17.12 -28.81 -7.35
N ASP A 242 -17.66 -29.85 -8.01
CA ASP A 242 -17.22 -31.25 -7.81
C ASP A 242 -15.88 -31.55 -8.50
N LYS A 243 -15.43 -30.67 -9.40
CA LYS A 243 -14.16 -30.79 -10.15
C LYS A 243 -13.02 -29.98 -9.55
N LEU A 244 -13.26 -29.31 -8.42
CA LEU A 244 -12.24 -28.51 -7.76
C LEU A 244 -11.11 -29.40 -7.23
N SER A 245 -9.87 -28.95 -7.42
CA SER A 245 -8.71 -29.55 -6.76
C SER A 245 -8.77 -29.34 -5.24
N ASP A 246 -7.95 -30.08 -4.50
CA ASP A 246 -7.89 -29.94 -3.05
C ASP A 246 -7.39 -28.55 -2.63
N ASP A 247 -6.43 -27.97 -3.37
CA ASP A 247 -5.97 -26.59 -3.15
C ASP A 247 -7.09 -25.56 -3.36
N GLN A 248 -7.93 -25.75 -4.38
CA GLN A 248 -9.07 -24.86 -4.64
C GLN A 248 -10.13 -24.99 -3.54
N LYS A 249 -10.41 -26.21 -3.06
CA LYS A 249 -11.31 -26.44 -1.92
C LYS A 249 -10.76 -25.79 -0.65
N GLN A 250 -9.47 -25.93 -0.39
CA GLN A 250 -8.81 -25.29 0.75
C GLN A 250 -8.91 -23.76 0.66
N ARG A 251 -8.75 -23.16 -0.53
CA ARG A 251 -8.96 -21.71 -0.70
C ARG A 251 -10.39 -21.29 -0.37
N LEU A 252 -11.40 -22.05 -0.78
CA LEU A 252 -12.81 -21.75 -0.46
C LEU A 252 -13.12 -21.93 1.04
N GLN A 253 -12.45 -22.87 1.70
CA GLN A 253 -12.53 -22.98 3.16
C GLN A 253 -11.90 -21.76 3.84
N ASN A 254 -10.74 -21.30 3.37
CA ASN A 254 -10.11 -20.08 3.88
C ASN A 254 -11.00 -18.85 3.68
N ASN A 255 -11.69 -18.73 2.54
CA ASN A 255 -12.67 -17.68 2.29
C ASN A 255 -13.83 -17.73 3.31
N THR A 256 -14.27 -18.94 3.67
CA THR A 256 -15.30 -19.12 4.70
C THR A 256 -14.82 -18.61 6.05
N LEU A 257 -13.60 -19.00 6.47
CA LEU A 257 -12.99 -18.53 7.72
C LEU A 257 -12.83 -17.00 7.74
N PHE A 258 -12.37 -16.40 6.64
CA PHE A 258 -12.27 -14.95 6.53
C PHE A 258 -13.63 -14.28 6.71
N ASN A 259 -14.66 -14.75 5.99
CA ASN A 259 -16.01 -14.18 6.07
C ASN A 259 -16.66 -14.34 7.46
N THR A 260 -16.27 -15.36 8.24
CA THR A 260 -16.88 -15.63 9.56
C THR A 260 -16.10 -15.05 10.75
N ASP A 261 -14.77 -14.92 10.63
CA ASP A 261 -13.88 -14.61 11.77
C ASP A 261 -12.87 -13.49 11.43
N GLY A 262 -12.31 -13.50 10.22
CA GLY A 262 -11.32 -12.51 9.78
C GLY A 262 -11.87 -11.11 9.43
N TYR A 263 -13.19 -10.99 9.21
CA TYR A 263 -13.84 -9.80 8.63
C TYR A 263 -14.19 -8.69 9.65
N GLY A 264 -13.96 -8.91 10.94
CA GLY A 264 -14.37 -7.96 11.99
C GLY A 264 -13.78 -6.55 11.83
N TYR A 265 -12.52 -6.44 11.41
CA TYR A 265 -11.86 -5.15 11.20
C TYR A 265 -12.58 -4.32 10.12
N PHE A 266 -13.03 -4.98 9.05
CA PHE A 266 -13.67 -4.34 7.91
C PHE A 266 -15.06 -3.83 8.29
N LEU A 267 -15.82 -4.60 9.08
CA LEU A 267 -17.12 -4.16 9.60
C LEU A 267 -17.00 -2.92 10.47
N GLU A 268 -16.02 -2.88 11.38
CA GLU A 268 -15.80 -1.70 12.22
C GLU A 268 -15.39 -0.48 11.38
N GLN A 269 -14.45 -0.64 10.45
CA GLN A 269 -14.00 0.45 9.58
C GLN A 269 -15.06 0.93 8.59
N SER A 270 -15.93 0.04 8.09
CA SER A 270 -16.99 0.41 7.14
C SER A 270 -18.20 1.06 7.81
N THR A 271 -18.44 0.80 9.10
CA THR A 271 -19.65 1.27 9.79
C THR A 271 -19.40 2.36 10.83
N ARG A 272 -18.25 2.35 11.52
CA ARG A 272 -17.89 3.30 12.58
C ARG A 272 -16.45 3.84 12.42
N PRO A 273 -16.03 4.29 11.22
CA PRO A 273 -14.65 4.70 10.96
C PRO A 273 -14.15 5.82 11.89
N ALA A 274 -15.02 6.78 12.24
CA ALA A 274 -14.66 7.86 13.15
C ALA A 274 -14.37 7.35 14.58
N THR A 275 -15.13 6.36 15.06
CA THR A 275 -14.96 5.78 16.40
C THR A 275 -13.64 5.05 16.51
N ILE A 276 -13.38 4.09 15.62
CA ILE A 276 -12.12 3.34 15.62
C ILE A 276 -10.92 4.25 15.32
N GLY A 277 -11.09 5.22 14.41
CA GLY A 277 -10.05 6.20 14.10
C GLY A 277 -9.64 7.02 15.32
N LEU A 278 -10.60 7.55 16.08
CA LEU A 278 -10.33 8.30 17.31
C LEU A 278 -9.76 7.41 18.42
N ALA A 279 -10.19 6.15 18.52
CA ALA A 279 -9.66 5.19 19.49
C ALA A 279 -8.17 4.86 19.25
N LEU A 280 -7.72 4.92 17.99
CA LEU A 280 -6.35 4.58 17.57
C LEU A 280 -5.43 5.81 17.38
N TYR A 281 -5.98 7.02 17.25
CA TYR A 281 -5.28 8.22 16.75
C TYR A 281 -3.94 8.53 17.45
N ASP A 282 -3.92 8.55 18.78
CA ASP A 282 -2.71 8.81 19.60
C ASP A 282 -2.35 7.59 20.47
N ASN A 283 -2.66 6.38 19.97
CA ASN A 283 -2.42 5.12 20.65
C ASN A 283 -1.58 4.18 19.77
N PRO A 284 -0.24 4.30 19.79
CA PRO A 284 0.63 3.58 18.88
C PRO A 284 0.64 2.06 19.10
N LEU A 285 0.53 1.59 20.35
CA LEU A 285 0.38 0.15 20.60
C LEU A 285 -1.00 -0.37 20.24
N GLY A 286 -2.06 0.45 20.39
CA GLY A 286 -3.38 0.12 19.85
C GLY A 286 -3.35 -0.04 18.33
N GLN A 287 -2.70 0.90 17.63
CA GLN A 287 -2.47 0.79 16.18
C GLN A 287 -1.66 -0.46 15.83
N LEU A 288 -0.57 -0.72 16.56
CA LEU A 288 0.26 -1.91 16.33
C LEU A 288 -0.51 -3.22 16.59
N ALA A 289 -1.37 -3.27 17.60
CA ALA A 289 -2.23 -4.41 17.85
C ALA A 289 -3.21 -4.63 16.67
N TRP A 290 -3.89 -3.57 16.24
CA TRP A 290 -4.89 -3.63 15.16
C TRP A 290 -4.31 -3.98 13.79
N ILE A 291 -3.18 -3.36 13.44
CA ILE A 291 -2.50 -3.54 12.15
C ILE A 291 -1.59 -4.77 12.18
N GLY A 292 -0.84 -4.97 13.26
CA GLY A 292 0.13 -6.05 13.41
C GLY A 292 -0.52 -7.43 13.36
N GLU A 293 -1.75 -7.58 13.84
CA GLU A 293 -2.52 -8.82 13.70
C GLU A 293 -2.61 -9.24 12.21
N LYS A 294 -2.87 -8.28 11.32
CA LYS A 294 -3.01 -8.55 9.88
C LYS A 294 -1.67 -8.90 9.22
N TYR A 295 -0.56 -8.36 9.72
CA TYR A 295 0.78 -8.75 9.24
C TYR A 295 1.21 -10.14 9.73
N LEU A 296 0.79 -10.55 10.92
CA LEU A 296 1.13 -11.87 11.46
C LEU A 296 0.32 -13.00 10.83
N TYR A 297 -0.98 -12.76 10.64
CA TYR A 297 -1.92 -13.82 10.28
C TYR A 297 -2.50 -13.67 8.86
N GLY A 298 -2.26 -12.53 8.20
CA GLY A 298 -2.87 -12.22 6.92
C GLY A 298 -4.39 -12.14 7.01
N GLU A 299 -5.05 -12.41 5.87
CA GLU A 299 -6.51 -12.62 5.81
C GLU A 299 -6.94 -14.03 6.26
N TYR A 300 -6.00 -14.97 6.44
CA TYR A 300 -6.32 -16.40 6.46
C TYR A 300 -5.51 -17.20 7.51
N ARG A 301 -5.74 -16.96 8.81
CA ARG A 301 -5.58 -17.92 9.95
C ARG A 301 -5.89 -17.20 11.28
N VAL A 302 -6.70 -17.72 12.23
CA VAL A 302 -6.53 -18.84 13.20
C VAL A 302 -5.18 -18.91 13.90
#